data_AF-A0A183DIY8-F1
#
_entry.id   AF-A0A183DIY8-F1
#
_cell.length_a   1.000
_cell.length_b   1.000
_cell.length_c   1.000
_cell.angle_alpha   90.00
_cell.angle_beta   90.00
_cell.angle_gamma   90.00
#
_symmetry.space_group_name_H-M   'P 1'
#
loop_
_entity.id
_entity.type
_entity.pdbx_description
1 polymer ?
#
loop_
_entity_poly.entity_id
_entity_poly.type
_entity_poly.pdbx_seq_one_letter_code
_entity_poly.pdbx_strand_id
1 'polypeptide(L)'
;LVTAPLTDGLILPGITRDSVLCLARQMQDLKVTERYVGMEEVRKATKEKRVRSFSLQIIFHGAAERPRNRIHEIFGTGTACVVMPVGRILYKNKDANYDELVIPSMSDKTSLMQKFYDAIVDI
;
A
#
# COMPACT_ATOMS: atom_id res chain seq x y z
N LEU A 1 3.18 -5.47 2.32
CA LEU A 1 2.85 -4.17 2.92
C LEU A 1 4.13 -3.40 3.17
N VAL A 2 4.22 -2.15 2.72
CA VAL A 2 5.37 -1.28 3.01
C VAL A 2 4.86 -0.08 3.79
N THR A 3 5.54 0.26 4.88
CA THR A 3 5.32 1.49 5.65
C THR A 3 6.65 2.09 6.05
N ALA A 4 6.69 3.38 6.38
CA ALA A 4 7.93 4.02 6.78
C ALA A 4 8.29 3.69 8.25
N PRO A 5 9.59 3.50 8.56
CA PRO A 5 10.03 3.12 9.90
C PRO A 5 9.83 4.25 10.92
N LEU A 6 9.77 3.88 12.20
CA LEU A 6 9.62 4.84 13.32
C LEU A 6 10.96 5.34 13.87
N THR A 7 12.10 4.88 13.34
CA THR A 7 13.45 5.14 13.87
C THR A 7 13.79 6.62 13.97
N ASP A 8 13.27 7.41 13.03
CA ASP A 8 13.71 8.79 12.82
C ASP A 8 12.82 9.80 13.57
N GLY A 9 11.77 9.35 14.27
CA GLY A 9 10.82 10.22 15.00
C GLY A 9 9.96 11.14 14.11
N LEU A 10 10.13 11.09 12.79
CA LEU A 10 9.36 11.88 11.81
C LEU A 10 7.90 11.41 11.67
N ILE A 11 7.61 10.18 12.09
CA ILE A 11 6.29 9.55 11.94
C ILE A 11 5.77 9.22 13.34
N LEU A 12 4.55 9.66 13.62
CA LEU A 12 3.89 9.39 14.88
C LEU A 12 3.59 7.89 15.01
N PRO A 13 3.87 7.27 16.17
CA PRO A 13 3.46 5.89 16.46
C PRO A 13 1.96 5.87 16.69
N GLY A 14 1.20 5.48 15.66
CA GLY A 14 -0.26 5.38 15.71
C GLY A 14 -0.73 3.98 16.09
N ILE A 15 -1.67 3.87 17.03
CA ILE A 15 -2.25 2.58 17.44
C ILE A 15 -2.86 1.80 16.26
N THR A 16 -3.55 2.50 15.35
CA THR A 16 -4.18 1.87 14.18
C THR A 16 -3.16 1.32 13.20
N ARG A 17 -2.02 2.01 13.05
CA ARG A 17 -0.90 1.52 12.24
C ARG A 17 -0.37 0.22 12.84
N ASP A 18 -0.16 0.18 14.14
CA ASP A 18 0.38 -1.00 14.83
C ASP A 18 -0.58 -2.19 14.73
N SER A 19 -1.89 -1.96 14.89
CA SER A 19 -2.92 -2.99 14.66
C SER A 19 -2.88 -3.54 13.23
N VAL A 20 -2.80 -2.67 12.22
CA VAL A 20 -2.70 -3.10 10.81
C VAL A 20 -1.40 -3.88 10.56
N LEU A 21 -0.28 -3.48 11.14
CA LEU A 21 0.99 -4.21 11.03
C LEU A 21 0.93 -5.57 11.72
N CYS A 22 0.26 -5.67 12.86
CA CYS A 22 0.04 -6.91 13.57
C CYS A 22 -0.78 -7.88 12.71
N LEU A 23 -1.94 -7.43 12.21
CA LEU A 23 -2.80 -8.21 11.32
C LEU A 23 -2.06 -8.62 10.04
N ALA A 24 -1.30 -7.71 9.43
CA ALA A 24 -0.55 -7.99 8.21
C ALA A 24 0.55 -9.05 8.42
N ARG A 25 1.14 -9.14 9.62
CA ARG A 25 2.12 -10.19 9.97
C ARG A 25 1.47 -11.55 10.24
N GLN A 26 0.22 -11.56 10.72
CA GLN A 26 -0.55 -12.80 10.91
C GLN A 26 -1.03 -13.40 9.57
N MET A 27 -1.25 -12.56 8.55
CA MET A 27 -1.59 -13.01 7.21
C MET A 27 -0.35 -13.62 6.50
N GLN A 28 -0.31 -14.95 6.34
CA GLN A 28 0.83 -15.67 5.73
C GLN A 28 1.18 -15.22 4.29
N ASP A 29 0.23 -14.62 3.57
CA ASP A 29 0.40 -14.22 2.16
C ASP A 29 1.09 -12.85 1.97
N LEU A 30 1.42 -12.13 3.05
CA LEU A 30 1.90 -10.74 2.99
C LEU A 30 3.28 -10.55 3.63
N LYS A 31 4.27 -10.20 2.80
CA LYS A 31 5.55 -9.69 3.32
C LYS A 31 5.38 -8.25 3.83
N VAL A 32 5.62 -8.04 5.12
CA VAL A 32 5.67 -6.71 5.74
C VAL A 32 7.11 -6.20 5.72
N THR A 33 7.32 -4.95 5.30
CA THR A 33 8.65 -4.34 5.28
C THR A 33 8.56 -2.87 5.68
N GLU A 34 9.40 -2.45 6.61
CA GLU A 34 9.46 -1.07 7.07
C GLU A 34 10.63 -0.36 6.37
N ARG A 35 10.33 0.51 5.40
CA ARG A 35 11.33 1.28 4.66
C ARG A 35 10.75 2.57 4.10
N TYR A 36 11.62 3.54 3.84
CA TYR A 36 11.24 4.74 3.11
C TYR A 36 10.94 4.42 1.65
N VAL A 37 9.86 5.01 1.14
CA VAL A 37 9.44 4.94 -0.26
C VAL A 37 9.55 6.34 -0.84
N GLY A 38 10.38 6.50 -1.86
CA GLY A 38 10.56 7.79 -2.54
C GLY A 38 9.50 8.03 -3.61
N MET A 39 9.17 9.30 -3.87
CA MET A 39 8.21 9.66 -4.93
C MET A 39 8.66 9.22 -6.33
N GLU A 40 9.96 9.10 -6.58
CA GLU A 40 10.50 8.53 -7.82
C GLU A 40 10.07 7.06 -8.02
N GLU A 41 10.07 6.27 -6.95
CA GLU A 41 9.64 4.87 -6.97
C GLU A 41 8.13 4.78 -7.22
N VAL A 42 7.35 5.62 -6.55
CA VAL A 42 5.89 5.72 -6.75
C VAL A 42 5.57 6.13 -8.19
N ARG A 43 6.24 7.16 -8.70
CA ARG A 43 6.05 7.67 -10.06
C ARG A 43 6.41 6.63 -11.11
N LYS A 44 7.50 5.88 -10.92
CA LYS A 44 7.89 4.79 -11.82
C LYS A 44 6.84 3.68 -11.83
N ALA A 45 6.36 3.26 -10.66
CA ALA A 45 5.34 2.23 -10.54
C ALA A 45 3.98 2.65 -11.13
N THR A 46 3.60 3.94 -11.02
CA THR A 46 2.39 4.48 -11.66
C THR A 46 2.54 4.60 -13.19
N LYS A 47 3.66 5.12 -13.69
CA LYS A 47 3.92 5.28 -15.14
C LYS A 47 3.99 3.94 -15.87
N GLU A 48 4.50 2.89 -15.24
CA GLU A 48 4.61 1.56 -15.84
C GLU A 48 3.25 0.86 -16.08
N LYS A 49 2.10 1.43 -15.64
CA LYS A 49 0.74 0.88 -15.84
C LYS A 49 0.59 -0.61 -15.50
N ARG A 50 1.49 -1.21 -14.70
CA ARG A 50 1.46 -2.61 -14.29
C ARG A 50 0.51 -2.85 -13.12
N VAL A 51 -0.64 -2.20 -13.14
CA VAL A 51 -1.66 -2.34 -12.11
C VAL A 51 -2.73 -3.27 -12.63
N ARG A 52 -2.58 -4.55 -12.29
CA ARG A 52 -3.61 -5.56 -12.54
C ARG A 52 -4.40 -5.74 -11.25
N SER A 53 -5.72 -5.50 -11.33
CA SER A 53 -6.71 -6.31 -10.63
C SER A 53 -6.41 -7.78 -10.97
N PHE A 54 -6.04 -8.58 -9.97
CA PHE A 54 -5.92 -10.03 -10.14
C PHE A 54 -7.08 -10.67 -9.39
N SER A 55 -8.15 -10.95 -10.12
CA SER A 55 -8.99 -12.09 -9.82
C SER A 55 -8.38 -13.34 -10.48
N LEU A 56 -8.19 -14.34 -9.63
CA LEU A 56 -7.91 -15.77 -9.86
C LEU A 56 -6.57 -16.26 -10.42
N GLN A 57 -6.10 -17.28 -9.69
CA GLN A 57 -5.25 -18.42 -10.02
C GLN A 57 -3.85 -18.10 -10.54
N ILE A 58 -2.82 -18.35 -9.72
CA ILE A 58 -1.71 -19.22 -10.11
C ILE A 58 -1.14 -19.89 -8.84
N ILE A 59 -1.39 -21.21 -8.74
CA ILE A 59 -0.56 -22.17 -8.02
C ILE A 59 0.79 -22.20 -8.76
N PHE A 60 1.87 -21.67 -8.18
CA PHE A 60 3.24 -22.06 -8.58
C PHE A 60 4.07 -22.29 -7.31
N HIS A 61 4.26 -23.57 -7.03
CA HIS A 61 5.44 -24.06 -6.31
C HIS A 61 6.69 -23.60 -7.07
N GLY A 62 7.62 -22.96 -6.35
CA GLY A 62 9.01 -22.76 -6.78
C GLY A 62 9.24 -21.64 -7.81
N ALA A 63 10.44 -21.06 -7.70
CA ALA A 63 11.12 -20.20 -8.68
C ALA A 63 10.96 -18.67 -8.58
N ALA A 64 12.14 -18.05 -8.53
CA ALA A 64 12.49 -16.73 -9.03
C ALA A 64 11.89 -15.50 -8.30
N GLU A 65 12.71 -14.96 -7.42
CA GLU A 65 12.68 -13.58 -6.94
C GLU A 65 12.65 -12.59 -8.12
N ARG A 66 11.46 -12.25 -8.62
CA ARG A 66 11.26 -11.02 -9.38
C ARG A 66 10.84 -9.93 -8.41
N PRO A 67 11.52 -8.77 -8.35
CA PRO A 67 11.04 -7.65 -7.55
C PRO A 67 9.68 -7.23 -8.11
N ARG A 68 8.60 -7.57 -7.39
CA ARG A 68 7.24 -7.12 -7.70
C ARG A 68 7.14 -5.64 -7.37
N ASN A 69 7.73 -4.80 -8.21
CA ASN A 69 7.63 -3.35 -8.10
C ASN A 69 6.27 -2.89 -8.66
N ARG A 70 5.18 -3.33 -8.03
CA ARG A 70 3.80 -3.01 -8.43
C ARG A 70 3.08 -2.41 -7.24
N ILE A 71 2.52 -1.23 -7.43
CA ILE A 71 1.62 -0.61 -6.47
C ILE A 71 0.23 -1.17 -6.74
N HIS A 72 -0.33 -1.87 -5.76
CA HIS A 72 -1.70 -2.37 -5.81
C HIS A 72 -2.66 -1.35 -5.20
N GLU A 73 -2.39 -0.94 -3.96
CA GLU A 73 -3.25 -0.08 -3.16
C GLU A 73 -2.38 0.88 -2.34
N ILE A 74 -2.87 2.10 -2.13
CA ILE A 74 -2.30 3.07 -1.19
C ILE A 74 -3.43 3.49 -0.26
N PHE A 75 -3.17 3.42 1.03
CA PHE A 75 -4.13 3.77 2.05
C PHE A 75 -3.46 4.43 3.25
N GLY A 76 -4.17 5.35 3.88
CA GLY A 76 -3.83 5.91 5.17
C GLY A 76 -4.47 5.08 6.29
N THR A 77 -3.81 5.03 7.44
CA THR A 77 -4.33 4.41 8.65
C THR A 77 -4.34 5.41 9.79
N GLY A 78 -5.41 5.48 10.57
CA GLY A 78 -5.47 6.36 11.74
C GLY A 78 -6.79 6.22 12.49
N THR A 79 -6.82 6.66 13.75
CA THR A 79 -7.97 6.44 14.65
C THR A 79 -9.28 6.99 14.09
N ALA A 80 -9.23 8.11 13.38
CA ALA A 80 -10.44 8.76 12.84
C ALA A 80 -11.02 8.08 11.59
N CYS A 81 -10.23 7.33 10.83
CA CYS A 81 -10.68 6.74 9.56
C CYS A 81 -10.38 5.25 9.41
N VAL A 82 -9.76 4.63 10.42
CA VAL A 82 -9.28 3.25 10.47
C VAL A 82 -8.37 2.89 9.29
N VAL A 83 -8.96 2.72 8.10
CA VAL A 83 -8.30 2.54 6.80
C VAL A 83 -8.98 3.46 5.76
N MET A 84 -8.23 4.34 5.10
CA MET A 84 -8.74 5.28 4.08
C MET A 84 -7.99 5.15 2.74
N PRO A 85 -8.67 4.89 1.60
CA PRO A 85 -8.00 4.78 0.29
C PRO A 85 -7.50 6.12 -0.22
N VAL A 86 -6.35 6.09 -0.90
CA VAL A 86 -5.82 7.23 -1.65
C VAL A 86 -6.01 6.96 -3.15
N GLY A 87 -6.91 7.69 -3.78
CA GLY A 87 -7.20 7.52 -5.22
C GLY A 87 -6.27 8.33 -6.14
N ARG A 88 -5.78 9.49 -5.69
CA ARG A 88 -4.97 10.40 -6.52
C ARG A 88 -3.95 11.13 -5.68
N ILE A 89 -2.76 11.32 -6.22
CA ILE A 89 -1.70 12.14 -5.63
C ILE A 89 -1.30 13.20 -6.65
N LEU A 90 -1.40 14.47 -6.27
CA LEU A 90 -0.87 15.59 -7.05
C LEU A 90 0.55 15.87 -6.57
N TYR A 91 1.54 15.68 -7.44
CA TYR A 91 2.94 15.89 -7.10
C TYR A 91 3.55 17.01 -7.94
N LYS A 92 4.19 17.98 -7.28
CA LYS A 92 4.89 19.08 -7.95
C LYS A 92 6.30 18.63 -8.31
N ASN A 93 6.61 18.58 -9.61
CA ASN A 93 7.95 18.29 -10.09
C ASN A 93 8.86 19.52 -9.97
N LYS A 94 10.18 19.28 -10.00
CA LYS A 94 11.21 20.33 -9.95
C LYS A 94 11.10 21.32 -11.11
N ASP A 95 10.57 20.87 -12.26
CA ASP A 95 10.31 21.67 -13.46
C ASP A 95 9.04 22.56 -13.35
N ALA A 96 8.53 22.78 -12.14
CA ALA A 96 7.28 23.51 -11.82
C ALA A 96 5.97 22.92 -12.39
N ASN A 97 6.04 21.84 -13.19
CA ASN A 97 4.88 21.08 -13.64
C ASN A 97 4.30 20.18 -12.53
N TYR A 98 2.99 19.93 -12.60
CA TYR A 98 2.30 19.00 -11.71
C TYR A 98 2.08 17.66 -12.42
N ASP A 99 2.56 16.58 -11.81
CA ASP A 99 2.24 15.21 -12.21
C ASP A 99 1.02 14.73 -11.40
N GLU A 100 -0.06 14.33 -12.06
CA GLU A 100 -1.20 13.65 -11.43
C GLU A 100 -0.97 12.14 -11.46
N LEU A 101 -0.73 11.56 -10.28
CA LEU A 101 -0.58 10.12 -10.12
C LEU A 101 -1.94 9.53 -9.73
N VAL A 102 -2.58 8.86 -10.69
CA VAL A 102 -3.82 8.12 -10.45
C VAL A 102 -3.48 6.74 -9.88
N ILE A 103 -3.99 6.44 -8.70
CA ILE A 103 -3.85 5.16 -8.04
C ILE A 103 -5.13 4.38 -8.29
N PRO A 104 -5.07 3.18 -8.89
CA PRO A 104 -6.27 2.40 -9.23
C PRO A 104 -6.78 1.63 -8.00
N SER A 105 -6.99 2.34 -6.90
CA SER A 105 -7.38 1.76 -5.60
C SER A 105 -8.88 1.46 -5.48
N MET A 106 -9.67 1.48 -6.57
CA MET A 106 -11.12 1.71 -6.45
C MET A 106 -12.07 0.79 -7.25
N SER A 107 -11.68 -0.40 -7.73
CA SER A 107 -12.65 -1.30 -8.40
C SER A 107 -13.00 -2.60 -7.70
N ASP A 108 -12.21 -3.09 -6.73
CA ASP A 108 -12.35 -4.47 -6.27
C ASP A 108 -12.78 -4.55 -4.80
N LYS A 109 -13.98 -5.10 -4.55
CA LYS A 109 -14.53 -5.38 -3.21
C LYS A 109 -13.71 -6.40 -2.40
N THR A 110 -12.75 -7.08 -3.02
CA THR A 110 -11.82 -8.04 -2.40
C THR A 110 -10.46 -7.43 -2.06
N SER A 111 -10.37 -6.09 -2.02
CA SER A 111 -9.15 -5.34 -1.70
C SER A 111 -8.60 -5.66 -0.32
N LEU A 112 -7.29 -5.54 -0.18
CA LEU A 112 -6.57 -5.77 1.09
C LEU A 112 -7.07 -4.81 2.17
N MET A 113 -7.36 -3.59 1.74
CA MET A 113 -7.95 -2.53 2.54
C MET A 113 -9.26 -2.94 3.22
N GLN A 114 -10.19 -3.53 2.47
CA GLN A 114 -11.48 -3.93 3.03
C GLN A 114 -11.29 -5.02 4.08
N LYS A 115 -10.39 -5.97 3.84
CA LYS A 115 -10.06 -7.01 4.82
C LYS A 115 -9.51 -6.42 6.13
N PHE A 116 -8.65 -5.40 6.06
CA PHE A 116 -8.15 -4.74 7.27
C PHE A 116 -9.22 -3.91 7.96
N TYR A 117 -10.07 -3.23 7.20
CA TYR A 117 -11.19 -2.47 7.75
C TYR A 117 -12.15 -3.40 8.50
N ASP A 118 -12.62 -4.46 7.83
CA ASP A 118 -13.54 -5.43 8.41
C ASP A 118 -12.90 -6.10 9.64
N ALA A 119 -11.64 -6.52 9.57
CA ALA A 119 -10.95 -7.15 10.69
C ALA A 119 -10.74 -6.23 11.90
N ILE A 120 -10.67 -4.90 11.72
CA ILE A 120 -10.54 -3.97 12.84
C ILE A 120 -11.90 -3.57 13.41
N VAL A 121 -12.93 -3.46 12.56
CA VAL A 121 -14.29 -3.09 12.97
C VAL A 121 -15.03 -4.25 13.62
N ASP A 122 -14.68 -5.49 13.27
CA ASP A 122 -15.28 -6.72 13.83
C ASP A 122 -14.72 -7.09 15.22
N ILE A 123 -13.69 -6.37 15.72
CA ILE A 123 -13.14 -6.52 17.08
C ILE A 123 -13.97 -5.71 18.08
#